data_AF-A0A3B9LXP4-F1
#
_entry.id   AF-A0A3B9LXP4-F1
#
_cell.length_a   1.000
_cell.length_b   1.000
_cell.length_c   1.000
_cell.angle_alpha   90.00
_cell.angle_beta   90.00
_cell.angle_gamma   90.00
#
_symmetry.space_group_name_H-M   'P 1'
#
loop_
_entity.id
_entity.type
_entity.pdbx_description
1 polymer ?
#
loop_
_entity_poly.entity_id
_entity_poly.type
_entity_poly.pdbx_seq_one_letter_code
_entity_poly.pdbx_strand_id
1 'polypeptide(L)' 'MEFLWRWTPDSHALAYIDPRSNYNISSLPIDGDPPKQLTNFDTDHIFRFAWSRDGKQLAMMRGNVTNDVVFVNNLR' A
#
# COMPACT_ATOMS: atom_id res chain seq x y z
N MET A 1 -10.20 10.34 -8.44
CA MET A 1 -9.42 9.13 -8.81
C MET A 1 -8.31 9.03 -7.78
N GLU A 2 -8.43 8.12 -6.81
CA GLU A 2 -7.45 7.98 -5.73
C GLU A 2 -6.30 7.10 -6.21
N PHE A 3 -5.09 7.67 -6.37
CA PHE A 3 -3.92 6.90 -6.78
C PHE A 3 -3.39 6.08 -5.59
N LEU A 4 -3.08 4.80 -5.80
CA LEU A 4 -2.49 3.88 -4.81
C LEU A 4 -0.98 4.11 -4.58
N TRP A 5 -0.47 5.25 -5.06
CA TRP A 5 0.94 5.61 -5.05
C TRP A 5 1.13 7.11 -4.80
N ARG A 6 2.28 7.49 -4.25
CA ARG A 6 2.68 8.87 -3.94
C ARG A 6 4.20 9.01 -4.13
N TRP A 7 4.67 10.18 -4.54
CA TRP A 7 6.09 10.50 -4.42
C TRP A 7 6.56 10.41 -2.98
N THR A 8 7.78 9.93 -2.75
CA THR A 8 8.47 10.10 -1.47
C THR A 8 8.73 11.60 -1.22
N PRO A 9 8.83 12.05 0.04
CA PRO A 9 8.97 13.47 0.34
C PRO A 9 10.24 14.11 -0.26
N ASP A 10 11.28 13.32 -0.47
CA ASP A 10 12.53 13.73 -1.12
C ASP A 10 12.47 13.74 -2.65
N SER A 11 11.34 13.34 -3.25
CA SER A 11 11.11 13.27 -4.70
C SER A 11 12.03 12.32 -5.47
N HIS A 12 12.67 11.36 -4.81
CA HIS A 12 13.57 10.39 -5.46
C HIS A 12 12.94 9.02 -5.70
N ALA A 13 11.72 8.76 -5.22
CA ALA A 13 11.06 7.48 -5.42
C ALA A 13 9.53 7.60 -5.47
N LEU A 14 8.88 6.61 -6.07
CA LEU A 14 7.44 6.40 -5.97
C LEU A 14 7.15 5.39 -4.86
N ALA A 15 6.48 5.80 -3.79
CA ALA A 15 5.91 4.90 -2.80
C ALA A 15 4.57 4.35 -3.29
N TYR A 16 4.31 3.07 -3.06
CA TYR A 16 3.07 2.40 -3.46
C TYR A 16 2.74 1.23 -2.53
N ILE A 17 1.47 0.84 -2.48
CA ILE A 17 1.03 -0.38 -1.78
C ILE A 17 1.37 -1.58 -2.66
N ASP A 18 2.16 -2.51 -2.14
CA ASP A 18 2.69 -3.66 -2.88
C ASP A 18 1.92 -4.96 -2.53
N PRO A 19 1.07 -5.48 -3.44
CA PRO A 19 0.36 -6.73 -3.22
C PRO A 19 1.29 -7.95 -3.06
N ARG A 20 2.54 -7.86 -3.49
CA ARG A 20 3.54 -8.93 -3.37
C ARG A 20 4.22 -8.94 -2.00
N SER A 21 4.13 -7.84 -1.24
CA SER A 21 4.68 -7.69 0.11
C SER A 21 3.56 -7.60 1.15
N ASN A 22 2.55 -8.47 1.08
CA ASN A 22 1.42 -8.46 2.01
C ASN A 22 0.73 -7.09 2.15
N TYR A 23 0.62 -6.34 1.04
CA TYR A 23 0.08 -4.98 1.01
C TYR A 23 0.83 -3.99 1.90
N ASN A 24 2.12 -4.22 2.15
CA ASN A 24 3.01 -3.22 2.73
C ASN A 24 3.31 -2.10 1.72
N ILE A 25 3.86 -0.99 2.21
CA ILE A 25 4.32 0.09 1.36
C ILE A 25 5.75 -0.22 0.91
N SER A 26 5.96 -0.21 -0.40
CA SER A 26 7.27 -0.27 -1.04
C SER A 26 7.56 1.06 -1.74
N SER A 27 8.83 1.32 -2.00
CA SER A 27 9.29 2.46 -2.79
C SER A 27 10.05 1.99 -4.02
N LEU A 28 9.80 2.63 -5.16
CA LEU A 28 10.55 2.42 -6.40
C LEU A 28 11.39 3.68 -6.68
N PRO A 29 12.71 3.63 -6.45
CA PRO A 29 13.62 4.70 -6.81
C PRO A 29 13.57 5.04 -8.32
N ILE A 30 13.73 6.32 -8.66
CA ILE A 30 13.72 6.78 -10.07
C ILE A 30 15.05 6.57 -10.80
N ASP A 31 16.12 6.32 -10.06
CA ASP A 31 17.47 6.05 -10.58
C ASP A 31 17.62 4.61 -11.12
N GLY A 32 16.57 3.79 -10.99
CA GLY A 32 16.53 2.41 -11.49
C GLY A 32 16.96 1.35 -10.47
N ASP A 33 17.23 1.76 -9.22
CA ASP A 33 17.47 0.82 -8.12
C ASP A 33 16.27 -0.13 -7.92
N PRO A 34 16.49 -1.35 -7.41
CA PRO A 34 15.42 -2.25 -7.03
C PRO A 34 14.46 -1.64 -5.99
N PRO A 35 13.17 -2.05 -5.98
CA PRO A 35 12.22 -1.58 -4.97
C PRO A 35 12.71 -1.82 -3.53
N LYS A 36 12.50 -0.82 -2.66
CA LYS A 36 12.87 -0.86 -1.25
C LYS A 36 11.61 -0.85 -0.39
N GLN A 37 11.46 -1.83 0.49
CA GLN A 37 10.30 -1.95 1.37
C GLN A 37 10.37 -0.88 2.48
N LEU A 38 9.28 -0.13 2.68
CA LEU A 38 9.20 0.97 3.67
C LEU A 38 8.48 0.55 4.96
N THR A 39 7.60 -0.46 4.90
CA THR A 39 6.91 -1.01 6.06
C THR A 39 6.99 -2.53 6.05
N ASN A 40 6.95 -3.19 7.22
CA ASN A 40 6.99 -4.64 7.31
C ASN A 40 6.01 -5.15 8.37
N PHE A 41 4.74 -5.24 8.01
CA PHE A 41 3.70 -5.80 8.86
C PHE A 41 3.32 -7.20 8.41
N ASP A 42 3.19 -8.11 9.38
CA ASP A 42 2.80 -9.50 9.17
C ASP A 42 1.27 -9.69 9.16
N THR A 43 0.51 -8.70 9.64
CA THR A 43 -0.95 -8.72 9.74
C THR A 43 -1.57 -7.44 9.19
N ASP A 44 -2.82 -7.56 8.74
CA ASP A 44 -3.62 -6.51 8.09
C ASP A 44 -3.04 -5.99 6.78
N HIS A 45 -3.89 -5.43 5.92
CA HIS A 45 -3.48 -4.81 4.67
C HIS A 45 -3.44 -3.29 4.84
N ILE A 46 -2.45 -2.62 4.23
CA ILE A 46 -2.51 -1.16 4.06
C ILE A 46 -3.43 -0.86 2.88
N PHE A 47 -4.48 -0.08 3.12
CA PHE A 47 -5.43 0.32 2.09
C PHE A 47 -5.14 1.70 1.53
N ARG A 48 -4.61 2.61 2.35
CA ARG A 48 -4.30 4.01 2.00
C ARG A 48 -3.12 4.49 2.83
N PHE A 49 -2.37 5.44 2.29
CA PHE A 49 -1.31 6.13 3.03
C PHE A 49 -1.12 7.57 2.54
N ALA A 50 -0.51 8.40 3.39
CA ALA A 50 -0.12 9.76 3.05
C ALA A 50 1.09 10.21 3.88
N TRP A 51 1.97 10.98 3.26
CA TRP A 51 3.04 11.68 3.96
C TRP A 51 2.49 12.92 4.66
N SER A 52 2.99 13.18 5.86
CA SER A 52 2.87 14.48 6.50
C SER A 52 3.52 15.58 5.65
N ARG A 53 3.10 16.84 5.85
CA ARG A 53 3.58 17.98 5.05
C ARG A 53 5.10 18.19 5.12
N ASP A 54 5.70 17.88 6.27
CA ASP A 54 7.14 17.97 6.48
C ASP A 54 7.90 16.69 6.07
N GLY A 55 7.17 15.67 5.60
CA GLY A 55 7.74 14.40 5.13
C GLY A 55 8.23 13.47 6.24
N LYS A 56 8.11 13.84 7.52
CA LYS A 56 8.73 13.09 8.63
C LYS A 56 7.89 11.92 9.13
N GLN A 57 6.61 11.95 8.84
CA GLN A 57 5.63 10.95 9.29
C GLN A 57 4.82 10.41 8.12
N LEU A 58 4.47 9.13 8.23
CA LEU A 58 3.65 8.39 7.28
C LEU A 58 2.36 7.95 7.97
N ALA A 59 1.23 8.54 7.57
CA ALA A 59 -0.09 8.09 8.00
C ALA A 59 -0.55 6.94 7.11
N MET A 60 -1.21 5.93 7.68
CA MET A 60 -1.73 4.79 6.94
C MET A 60 -3.03 4.26 7.54
N MET A 61 -3.90 3.75 6.67
CA MET A 61 -5.10 3.00 7.04
C MET A 61 -4.82 1.51 6.86
N ARG A 62 -4.84 0.76 7.97
CA ARG A 62 -4.69 -0.71 7.99
C ARG A 62 -5.92 -1.39 8.53
N GLY A 63 -6.17 -2.60 8.05
CA GLY A 63 -7.16 -3.50 8.61
C GLY A 63 -7.27 -4.80 7.82
N ASN A 64 -8.19 -5.65 8.25
CA ASN A 64 -8.47 -6.91 7.57
C ASN A 64 -9.60 -6.75 6.56
N VAL A 65 -9.53 -7.49 5.44
CA VAL A 65 -10.68 -7.63 4.53
C VAL A 65 -11.41 -8.90 4.93
N THR A 66 -12.54 -8.75 5.62
CA THR A 66 -13.43 -9.87 5.91
C THR A 66 -14.44 -10.02 4.77
N ASN A 67 -14.32 -11.10 4.01
CA ASN A 67 -15.30 -11.47 2.98
C ASN A 67 -16.11 -12.66 3.48
N ASP A 68 -17.43 -12.54 3.44
CA ASP A 68 -18.33 -13.69 3.58
C ASP A 68 -18.74 -14.15 2.17
N VAL A 69 -18.50 -15.42 1.86
CA VAL A 69 -18.74 -15.95 0.52
C VAL A 69 -20.00 -16.79 0.56
N VAL A 70 -21.09 -16.25 0.00
CA VAL A 70 -22.32 -17.00 -0.23
C VAL A 70 -22.27 -17.60 -1.63
N PHE A 71 -22.26 -18.92 -1.70
CA PHE A 71 -22.40 -19.64 -2.96
C PHE A 71 -23.90 -19.84 -3.26
N VAL A 72 -24.37 -19.26 -4.36
CA VAL A 72 -25.73 -19.46 -4.86
C VAL A 72 -25.66 -20.35 -6.09
N ASN A 73 -26.34 -21.49 -6.03
CA ASN A 73 -26.50 -22.42 -7.15
C ASN A 73 -27.98 -22.82 -7.31
N ASN A 74 -28.38 -23.25 -8.50
CA ASN A 74 -29.75 -23.58 -8.89
C ASN A 74 -30.75 -22.41 -8.74
N LEU A 75 -30.44 -21.28 -9.39
CA LEU A 75 -31.48 -20.29 -9.69
C LEU A 75 -32.43 -20.90 -10.72
N ARG A 76 -33.70 -21.03 -10.36
CA ARG A 76 -34.77 -21.49 -11.26
C ARG A 76 -35.27 -20.37 -12.13
#